data_AF-A0A2N3GCM9-F1
#
_entry.id   AF-A0A2N3GCM9-F1
#
_cell.length_a   1.000
_cell.length_b   1.000
_cell.length_c   1.000
_cell.angle_alpha   90.00
_cell.angle_beta   90.00
_cell.angle_gamma   90.00
#
_symmetry.space_group_name_H-M   'P 1'
#
loop_
_entity.id
_entity.type
_entity.pdbx_description
1 polymer ?
#
loop_
_entity_poly.entity_id
_entity_poly.type
_entity_poly.pdbx_seq_one_letter_code
_entity_poly.pdbx_strand_id
1 'polypeptide(L)'
;MVWVLVGVTAAVLSVLAAMGVGLVDELRRPPSNVRRMGTGLALVAGFAGIWLLVTPITAADGVGCAAPVLVLAEYGTPPVLVADGCSDPMRLNAVFGLVCAGLSPVAVLATRSRRD
;
A
#
# COMPACT_ATOMS: atom_id res chain seq x y z
N MET A 1 18.31 1.80 5.23
CA MET A 1 17.70 2.56 4.11
C MET A 1 17.23 1.69 2.96
N VAL A 2 17.98 0.66 2.52
CA VAL A 2 17.58 -0.23 1.41
C VAL A 2 16.19 -0.86 1.61
N TRP A 3 15.87 -1.37 2.79
CA TRP A 3 14.56 -1.98 3.07
C TRP A 3 13.38 -1.00 3.02
N VAL A 4 13.59 0.24 3.48
CA VAL A 4 12.59 1.31 3.36
C VAL A 4 12.33 1.59 1.88
N LEU A 5 13.40 1.72 1.08
CA LEU A 5 13.29 1.89 -0.36
C LEU A 5 12.52 0.73 -0.99
N VAL A 6 12.88 -0.52 -0.67
CA VAL A 6 12.21 -1.72 -1.19
C VAL A 6 10.72 -1.72 -0.85
N GLY A 7 10.34 -1.42 0.40
CA GLY A 7 8.94 -1.37 0.83
C GLY A 7 8.14 -0.30 0.11
N VAL A 8 8.68 0.92 0.01
CA VAL A 8 8.03 2.03 -0.72
C VAL A 8 7.94 1.69 -2.20
N THR A 9 9.02 1.21 -2.83
CA THR A 9 9.03 0.85 -4.24
C THR A 9 8.05 -0.26 -4.53
N ALA A 10 7.95 -1.29 -3.69
CA ALA A 10 6.98 -2.37 -3.84
C ALA A 10 5.53 -1.85 -3.79
N ALA A 11 5.21 -0.98 -2.81
CA ALA A 11 3.88 -0.37 -2.70
C ALA A 11 3.55 0.55 -3.90
N VAL A 12 4.51 1.37 -4.34
CA VAL A 12 4.32 2.25 -5.49
C VAL A 12 4.14 1.43 -6.77
N LEU A 13 4.97 0.41 -7.00
CA LEU A 13 4.88 -0.45 -8.17
C LEU A 13 3.56 -1.23 -8.21
N SER A 14 3.04 -1.70 -7.06
CA SER A 14 1.76 -2.41 -7.03
C SER A 14 0.60 -1.49 -7.42
N VAL A 15 0.59 -0.24 -6.93
CA VAL A 15 -0.41 0.76 -7.29
C VAL A 15 -0.31 1.15 -8.76
N LEU A 16 0.91 1.37 -9.27
CA LEU A 16 1.14 1.69 -10.69
C LEU A 16 0.72 0.53 -11.60
N ALA A 17 0.99 -0.71 -11.21
CA ALA A 17 0.54 -1.90 -11.95
C ALA A 17 -0.99 -1.95 -12.01
N ALA A 18 -1.68 -1.73 -10.89
CA ALA A 18 -3.14 -1.69 -10.85
C ALA A 18 -3.73 -0.59 -11.75
N MET A 19 -3.14 0.62 -11.71
CA MET A 19 -3.53 1.74 -12.58
C MET A 19 -3.28 1.44 -14.06
N GLY A 20 -2.10 0.93 -14.41
CA GLY A 20 -1.75 0.61 -15.79
C GLY A 20 -2.65 -0.48 -16.37
N VAL A 21 -2.93 -1.51 -15.59
CA VAL A 21 -3.87 -2.57 -15.95
C VAL A 21 -5.30 -2.01 -16.10
N GLY A 22 -5.71 -1.06 -15.26
CA GLY A 22 -6.94 -0.27 -15.39
C GLY A 22 -7.03 0.47 -16.73
N LEU A 23 -6.02 1.29 -17.03
CA LEU A 23 -5.95 2.15 -18.20
C LEU A 23 -5.96 1.35 -19.52
N VAL A 24 -5.14 0.30 -19.60
CA VAL A 24 -5.07 -0.57 -20.79
C VAL A 24 -6.43 -1.22 -21.08
N ASP A 25 -7.19 -1.57 -20.04
CA ASP A 25 -8.48 -2.23 -20.23
C ASP A 25 -9.58 -1.25 -20.69
N GLU A 26 -9.59 -0.01 -20.19
CA GLU A 26 -10.54 1.02 -20.67
C GLU A 26 -10.26 1.38 -22.14
N LEU A 27 -9.00 1.32 -22.57
CA LEU A 27 -8.62 1.55 -23.98
C LEU A 27 -9.00 0.40 -24.92
N ARG A 28 -9.10 -0.84 -24.42
CA ARG A 28 -9.26 -2.05 -25.27
C ARG A 28 -10.67 -2.62 -25.29
N ARG A 29 -11.52 -2.31 -24.32
CA ARG A 29 -12.79 -3.03 -24.10
C ARG A 29 -13.94 -2.06 -23.84
N PRO A 30 -15.18 -2.41 -24.23
CA PRO A 30 -16.33 -1.55 -23.98
C PRO A 30 -16.53 -1.33 -22.48
N PRO A 31 -17.00 -0.13 -22.08
CA PRO A 31 -17.13 0.24 -20.69
C PRO A 31 -18.14 -0.66 -19.96
N SER A 32 -17.82 -1.04 -18.73
CA SER A 32 -18.76 -1.75 -17.86
C SER A 32 -18.66 -1.22 -16.43
N ASN A 33 -19.80 -1.10 -15.75
CA ASN A 33 -19.87 -0.59 -14.39
C ASN A 33 -19.03 -1.45 -13.40
N VAL A 34 -19.00 -2.77 -13.58
CA VAL A 34 -18.21 -3.69 -12.74
C VAL A 34 -16.71 -3.44 -12.85
N ARG A 35 -16.20 -3.18 -14.07
CA ARG A 35 -14.79 -2.85 -14.30
C ARG A 35 -14.39 -1.51 -13.68
N ARG A 36 -15.28 -0.51 -13.77
CA ARG A 36 -15.08 0.80 -13.16
C ARG A 36 -15.09 0.75 -11.63
N MET A 37 -15.94 -0.11 -11.05
CA MET A 37 -15.90 -0.39 -9.61
C MET A 37 -14.57 -1.04 -9.20
N GLY A 38 -14.07 -1.99 -9.99
CA GLY A 38 -12.78 -2.62 -9.76
C GLY A 38 -11.58 -1.67 -9.76
N THR A 39 -11.53 -0.77 -10.75
CA THR A 39 -10.49 0.27 -10.79
C THR A 39 -10.65 1.27 -9.64
N GLY A 40 -11.87 1.65 -9.30
CA GLY A 40 -12.14 2.50 -8.13
C GLY A 40 -11.67 1.87 -6.82
N LEU A 41 -12.01 0.60 -6.56
CA LEU A 41 -11.56 -0.14 -5.38
C LEU A 41 -10.03 -0.26 -5.34
N ALA A 42 -9.39 -0.48 -6.48
CA ALA A 42 -7.95 -0.56 -6.57
C ALA A 42 -7.27 0.79 -6.24
N LEU A 43 -7.86 1.91 -6.67
CA LEU A 43 -7.38 3.25 -6.31
C LEU A 43 -7.53 3.51 -4.82
N VAL A 44 -8.69 3.18 -4.24
CA VAL A 44 -8.94 3.35 -2.79
C VAL A 44 -7.98 2.49 -1.97
N ALA A 45 -7.81 1.21 -2.33
CA ALA A 45 -6.89 0.30 -1.64
C ALA A 45 -5.42 0.75 -1.79
N GLY A 46 -5.03 1.20 -2.98
CA GLY A 46 -3.70 1.72 -3.24
C GLY A 46 -3.41 3.00 -2.46
N PHE A 47 -4.34 3.95 -2.47
CA PHE A 47 -4.23 5.19 -1.71
C PHE A 47 -4.19 4.93 -0.21
N ALA A 48 -5.10 4.12 0.32
CA ALA A 48 -5.12 3.73 1.72
C ALA A 48 -3.81 3.04 2.13
N GLY A 49 -3.28 2.17 1.29
CA GLY A 49 -2.01 1.49 1.52
C GLY A 49 -0.83 2.46 1.64
N ILE A 50 -0.70 3.39 0.69
CA ILE A 50 0.33 4.44 0.73
C ILE A 50 0.13 5.33 1.95
N TRP A 51 -1.10 5.78 2.21
CA TRP A 51 -1.43 6.66 3.33
C TRP A 51 -0.99 6.05 4.67
N LEU A 52 -1.28 4.77 4.89
CA LEU A 52 -0.88 4.05 6.12
C LEU A 52 0.65 3.90 6.24
N LEU A 53 1.39 3.91 5.13
CA LEU A 53 2.85 3.79 5.15
C LEU A 53 3.55 5.11 5.45
N VAL A 54 3.02 6.24 4.93
CA VAL A 54 3.70 7.54 5.01
C VAL A 54 3.15 8.48 6.07
N THR A 55 1.91 8.28 6.52
CA THR A 55 1.27 9.18 7.49
C THR A 55 1.86 8.94 8.88
N PRO A 56 2.41 9.97 9.55
CA PRO A 56 2.84 9.86 10.94
C PRO A 56 1.68 9.40 11.83
N ILE A 57 1.97 8.57 12.82
CA ILE A 57 0.96 8.01 13.72
C ILE A 57 1.22 8.47 15.15
N THR A 58 0.18 8.49 15.99
CA THR A 58 0.32 8.68 17.43
C THR A 58 0.12 7.35 18.12
N ALA A 59 1.05 6.98 19.00
CA ALA A 59 0.91 5.80 19.86
C ALA A 59 -0.18 5.99 20.93
N ALA A 60 -0.56 4.91 21.59
CA ALA A 60 -1.68 4.88 22.54
C ALA A 60 -1.45 5.75 23.79
N ASP A 61 -0.20 6.02 24.11
CA ASP A 61 0.28 6.91 25.18
C ASP A 61 0.36 8.39 24.74
N GLY A 62 -0.05 8.70 23.51
CA GLY A 62 -0.02 10.06 22.95
C GLY A 62 1.34 10.47 22.37
N VAL A 63 2.32 9.56 22.32
CA VAL A 63 3.63 9.83 21.73
C VAL A 63 3.49 9.93 20.21
N GLY A 64 3.99 11.02 19.62
CA GLY A 64 4.04 11.21 18.17
C GLY A 64 5.14 10.36 17.55
N CYS A 65 4.76 9.41 16.69
CA CYS A 65 5.65 8.54 15.94
C CYS A 65 5.78 9.00 14.49
N ALA A 66 6.92 8.72 13.88
CA ALA A 66 7.17 9.02 12.47
C ALA A 66 6.38 8.10 11.52
N ALA A 67 6.61 8.25 10.22
CA ALA A 67 5.97 7.45 9.18
C ALA A 67 6.21 5.93 9.38
N PRO A 68 5.16 5.09 9.42
CA PRO A 68 5.26 3.65 9.69
C PRO A 68 6.27 2.89 8.84
N VAL A 69 6.48 3.30 7.58
CA VAL A 69 7.46 2.67 6.68
C VAL A 69 8.90 2.70 7.21
N LEU A 70 9.22 3.63 8.10
CA LEU A 70 10.55 3.74 8.70
C LEU A 70 10.89 2.56 9.61
N VAL A 71 9.90 1.79 10.08
CA VAL A 71 10.14 0.58 10.86
C VAL A 71 10.89 -0.48 10.05
N LEU A 72 10.84 -0.41 8.71
CA LEU A 72 11.65 -1.25 7.84
C LEU A 72 13.16 -0.95 7.94
N ALA A 73 13.54 0.21 8.47
CA ALA A 73 14.94 0.56 8.71
C ALA A 73 15.58 -0.27 9.84
N GLU A 74 14.76 -0.86 10.74
CA GLU A 74 15.23 -1.78 11.78
C GLU A 74 15.88 -3.04 11.19
N TYR A 75 15.46 -3.46 9.99
CA TYR A 75 16.03 -4.61 9.28
C TYR A 75 17.30 -4.27 8.47
N GLY A 76 17.73 -3.01 8.48
CA GLY A 76 18.94 -2.56 7.80
C GLY A 76 20.23 -2.89 8.56
N THR A 77 21.36 -2.68 7.88
CA THR A 77 22.70 -2.79 8.48
C THR A 77 23.46 -1.48 8.28
N PRO A 78 23.84 -0.74 9.35
CA PRO A 78 23.44 -0.97 10.74
C PRO A 78 21.93 -0.75 10.97
N PRO A 79 21.32 -1.41 11.97
CA PRO A 79 19.90 -1.24 12.28
C PRO A 79 19.64 0.15 12.85
N VAL A 80 18.59 0.80 12.37
CA VAL A 80 18.11 2.07 12.94
C VAL A 80 16.95 1.74 13.86
N LEU A 81 17.17 1.89 15.17
CA LEU A 81 16.13 1.62 16.17
C LEU A 81 15.10 2.75 16.18
N VAL A 82 13.83 2.37 16.20
CA VAL A 82 12.71 3.28 16.42
C VAL A 82 12.60 3.58 17.91
N ALA A 83 12.07 4.76 18.27
CA ALA A 83 11.81 5.12 19.67
C ALA A 83 10.93 4.07 20.37
N ASP A 84 11.23 3.82 21.65
CA ASP A 84 10.45 2.92 22.49
C ASP A 84 8.97 3.33 22.51
N GLY A 85 8.07 2.36 22.38
CA GLY A 85 6.61 2.58 22.27
C GLY A 85 6.10 2.85 20.85
N CYS A 86 6.96 3.21 19.90
CA CYS A 86 6.55 3.45 18.50
C CYS A 86 6.72 2.24 17.57
N SER A 87 7.55 1.25 17.90
CA SER A 87 7.84 0.12 17.00
C SER A 87 6.59 -0.72 16.69
N ASP A 88 5.83 -1.15 17.70
CA ASP A 88 4.62 -1.96 17.51
C ASP A 88 3.53 -1.27 16.66
N PRO A 89 3.09 -0.03 16.97
CA PRO A 89 2.07 0.64 16.17
C PRO A 89 2.58 0.95 14.76
N MET A 90 3.87 1.25 14.57
CA MET A 90 4.45 1.45 13.24
C MET A 90 4.51 0.15 12.43
N ARG A 91 4.87 -1.00 13.04
CA ARG A 91 4.84 -2.32 12.39
C ARG A 91 3.44 -2.68 11.92
N LEU A 92 2.45 -2.48 12.77
CA LEU A 92 1.06 -2.83 12.48
C LEU A 92 0.51 -1.98 11.31
N ASN A 93 0.74 -0.67 11.33
CA ASN A 93 0.37 0.22 10.21
C ASN A 93 1.14 -0.10 8.93
N ALA A 94 2.44 -0.43 9.02
CA ALA A 94 3.23 -0.81 7.85
C ALA A 94 2.71 -2.11 7.20
N VAL A 95 2.35 -3.10 8.02
CA VAL A 95 1.74 -4.35 7.53
C VAL A 95 0.41 -4.07 6.84
N PHE A 96 -0.50 -3.31 7.48
CA PHE A 96 -1.77 -2.97 6.85
C PHE A 96 -1.59 -2.16 5.56
N GLY A 97 -0.65 -1.21 5.56
CA GLY A 97 -0.33 -0.43 4.37
C GLY A 97 0.15 -1.28 3.20
N LEU A 98 1.07 -2.22 3.46
CA LEU A 98 1.55 -3.18 2.45
C LEU A 98 0.45 -4.14 1.97
N VAL A 99 -0.40 -4.63 2.88
CA VAL A 99 -1.53 -5.49 2.53
C VAL A 99 -2.53 -4.74 1.65
N CYS A 100 -2.92 -3.52 2.02
CA CYS A 100 -3.80 -2.68 1.21
C CYS A 100 -3.21 -2.37 -0.18
N ALA A 101 -1.93 -2.03 -0.24
CA ALA A 101 -1.23 -1.80 -1.50
C ALA A 101 -1.17 -3.08 -2.37
N GLY A 102 -1.02 -4.25 -1.75
CA GLY A 102 -1.05 -5.55 -2.42
C GLY A 102 -2.44 -6.00 -2.87
N LEU A 103 -3.50 -5.59 -2.16
CA LEU A 103 -4.89 -5.87 -2.54
C LEU A 103 -5.35 -5.04 -3.74
N SER A 104 -4.70 -3.91 -4.04
CA SER A 104 -5.02 -3.07 -5.20
C SER A 104 -5.05 -3.85 -6.53
N PRO A 105 -3.99 -4.57 -6.95
CA PRO A 105 -4.03 -5.40 -8.15
C PRO A 105 -5.04 -6.57 -8.04
N VAL A 106 -5.25 -7.14 -6.84
CA VAL A 106 -6.22 -8.22 -6.62
C VAL A 106 -7.64 -7.74 -6.89
N ALA A 107 -8.01 -6.53 -6.46
CA ALA A 107 -9.33 -5.94 -6.73
C ALA A 107 -9.57 -5.74 -8.24
N VAL A 108 -8.53 -5.32 -8.97
CA VAL A 108 -8.59 -5.20 -10.42
C VAL A 108 -8.79 -6.56 -11.09
N LEU A 109 -8.09 -7.60 -10.64
CA LEU A 109 -8.19 -8.94 -11.20
C LEU A 109 -9.53 -9.62 -10.87
N ALA A 110 -9.99 -9.51 -9.63
CA ALA A 110 -11.24 -10.12 -9.16
C ALA A 110 -12.47 -9.61 -9.93
N THR A 111 -12.50 -8.31 -10.22
CA THR A 111 -13.58 -7.69 -11.02
C THR A 111 -13.49 -7.99 -12.52
N ARG A 112 -12.41 -8.65 -12.97
CA ARG A 112 -12.19 -9.06 -14.37
C ARG A 112 -12.40 -10.54 -14.62
N SER A 113 -12.35 -11.37 -13.57
CA SER A 113 -12.50 -12.85 -13.66
C SER A 113 -13.89 -13.31 -14.13
N ARG A 114 -14.87 -12.43 -14.27
CA ARG A 114 -16.12 -12.71 -14.99
C ARG A 114 -16.00 -12.34 -16.46
N ARG A 115 -15.31 -13.18 -17.22
CA ARG A 115 -15.59 -13.42 -18.63
C ARG A 115 -15.33 -14.90 -18.88
N ASP A 116 -16.40 -15.67 -18.77
CA ASP A 116 -16.94 -16.39 -19.92
C ASP A 116 -18.43 -16.04 -20.01
#